data_AF-A0A4R0KVQ9-F1
#
_entry.id   AF-A0A4R0KVQ9-F1
#
_cell.length_a   1.000
_cell.length_b   1.000
_cell.length_c   1.000
_cell.angle_alpha   90.00
_cell.angle_beta   90.00
_cell.angle_gamma   90.00
#
_symmetry.space_group_name_H-M   'P 1'
#
loop_
_entity.id
_entity.type
_entity.pdbx_description
1 polymer ?
#
loop_
_entity_poly.entity_id
_entity_poly.type
_entity_poly.pdbx_seq_one_letter_code
_entity_poly.pdbx_strand_id
1 'polypeptide(L)' 'MTEFEPDTDLVSRLPLPSHVVVHADGQWRHGWLIGREHEETGWTGLVQYKGDDGTERTERLPADRIALPESDGPTERAS' A
#
# COMPACT_ATOMS: atom_id res chain seq x y z
N MET A 1 2.39 -13.63 11.08
CA MET A 1 1.99 -12.25 10.77
C MET A 1 3.24 -11.60 10.27
N THR A 2 3.35 -11.41 8.96
CA THR A 2 4.46 -10.66 8.37
C THR A 2 4.20 -9.17 8.60
N GLU A 3 5.17 -8.49 9.19
CA GLU A 3 5.10 -7.08 9.53
C GLU A 3 5.61 -6.30 8.32
N PHE A 4 4.76 -5.46 7.72
CA PHE A 4 5.16 -4.55 6.65
C PHE A 4 5.70 -3.26 7.28
N GLU A 5 6.95 -2.92 6.99
CA GLU A 5 7.52 -1.65 7.41
C GLU A 5 7.14 -0.55 6.40
N PRO A 6 6.45 0.52 6.82
CA PRO A 6 6.10 1.62 5.94
C PRO A 6 7.32 2.48 5.61
N ASP A 7 7.55 2.72 4.32
CA ASP A 7 8.58 3.64 3.81
C ASP A 7 7.90 4.95 3.39
N THR A 8 8.21 6.03 4.11
CA THR A 8 7.60 7.36 3.91
C THR A 8 7.92 7.98 2.55
N ASP A 9 9.03 7.59 1.92
CA ASP A 9 9.43 8.05 0.59
C ASP A 9 8.89 7.16 -0.54
N LEU A 10 8.28 6.01 -0.22
CA LEU A 10 7.78 5.04 -1.19
C LEU A 10 6.74 5.66 -2.13
N VAL A 11 5.73 6.31 -1.56
CA VAL A 11 4.60 6.91 -2.30
C VAL A 11 5.09 7.88 -3.37
N SER A 12 6.16 8.62 -3.08
CA SER A 12 6.75 9.60 -4.00
C SER A 12 7.39 8.99 -5.25
N ARG A 13 7.83 7.71 -5.17
CA ARG A 13 8.65 7.05 -6.20
C ARG A 13 7.92 5.99 -7.01
N LEU A 14 6.88 5.37 -6.46
CA LEU A 14 6.18 4.28 -7.15
C LEU A 14 5.51 4.73 -8.45
N PRO A 15 5.53 3.91 -9.52
CA PRO A 15 4.72 4.18 -10.71
C PRO A 15 3.23 4.11 -10.37
N LEU A 16 2.37 4.77 -11.15
CA LEU A 16 0.92 4.69 -10.96
C LEU A 16 0.25 3.99 -12.16
N PRO A 17 -0.66 3.04 -11.93
CA PRO A 17 -0.97 2.41 -10.64
C PRO A 17 0.15 1.45 -10.17
N SER A 18 0.27 1.23 -8.86
CA SER A 18 1.18 0.24 -8.25
C SER A 18 0.49 -0.61 -7.19
N HIS A 19 0.88 -1.89 -7.09
CA HIS A 19 0.49 -2.73 -5.97
C HIS A 19 1.18 -2.28 -4.68
N VAL A 20 0.40 -2.17 -3.62
CA VAL A 20 0.84 -1.83 -2.28
C VAL A 20 0.11 -2.68 -1.25
N VAL A 21 0.58 -2.63 -0.02
CA VAL A 21 -0.21 -3.00 1.15
C VAL A 21 -0.48 -1.75 1.97
N VAL A 22 -1.70 -1.65 2.49
CA VAL A 22 -2.18 -0.50 3.24
C VAL A 22 -2.58 -0.92 4.64
N HIS A 23 -2.26 -0.09 5.62
CA HIS A 23 -2.71 -0.29 6.99
C HIS A 23 -4.04 0.44 7.22
N ALA A 24 -5.14 -0.32 7.22
CA ALA A 24 -6.50 0.16 7.38
C ALA A 24 -7.27 -0.71 8.37
N ASP A 25 -8.18 -0.12 9.14
CA ASP A 25 -8.96 -0.79 10.20
C ASP A 25 -8.11 -1.71 11.13
N GLY A 26 -6.86 -1.31 11.41
CA GLY A 26 -5.94 -2.07 12.28
C GLY A 26 -5.31 -3.31 11.64
N GLN A 27 -5.41 -3.48 10.32
CA GLN A 27 -4.82 -4.59 9.60
C GLN A 27 -4.13 -4.14 8.31
N TRP A 28 -3.11 -4.88 7.90
CA TRP A 28 -2.47 -4.71 6.60
C TRP A 28 -3.26 -5.45 5.52
N ARG A 29 -3.57 -4.77 4.42
CA ARG A 29 -4.36 -5.32 3.32
C ARG A 29 -3.76 -4.96 1.98
N HIS A 30 -3.87 -5.87 1.02
CA HIS A 30 -3.47 -5.58 -0.35
C HIS A 30 -4.38 -4.53 -0.98
N GLY A 31 -3.77 -3.63 -1.73
CA GLY A 31 -4.45 -2.58 -2.46
C GLY A 31 -3.61 -2.03 -3.60
N TRP A 32 -4.11 -0.94 -4.16
CA TRP A 32 -3.51 -0.23 -5.27
C TRP A 32 -3.27 1.21 -4.88
N LEU A 33 -2.05 1.70 -5.09
CA LEU A 33 -1.76 3.12 -5.12
C LEU A 33 -2.14 3.63 -6.52
N ILE A 34 -3.14 4.49 -6.58
CA ILE A 34 -3.71 5.00 -7.84
C ILE A 34 -3.49 6.51 -8.03
N GLY A 35 -3.05 7.20 -6.99
CA GLY A 35 -2.73 8.63 -7.00
C GLY A 35 -1.82 9.00 -5.85
N ARG A 36 -1.23 10.19 -5.91
CA ARG A 36 -0.41 10.74 -4.84
C ARG A 36 -0.43 12.26 -4.83
N GLU A 37 -0.30 12.84 -3.65
CA GLU A 37 -0.18 14.27 -3.42
C GLU A 37 0.88 14.53 -2.35
N HIS A 38 1.55 15.68 -2.43
CA HIS A 38 2.54 16.12 -1.44
C HIS A 38 2.01 17.38 -0.76
N GLU A 39 1.83 17.30 0.55
CA GLU A 39 1.37 18.39 1.40
C GLU A 39 2.46 18.77 2.41
N GLU A 40 2.24 19.82 3.20
CA GLU A 40 3.18 20.27 4.24
C GLU A 40 3.50 19.18 5.27
N THR A 41 2.58 18.23 5.46
CA THR A 41 2.70 17.10 6.40
C THR A 41 3.38 15.87 5.79
N GLY A 42 3.68 15.89 4.48
CA GLY A 42 4.35 14.79 3.76
C GLY A 42 3.54 14.25 2.58
N TRP A 43 3.89 13.03 2.17
CA TRP A 43 3.22 12.35 1.05
C TRP A 43 1.96 11.63 1.50
N THR A 44 0.88 11.82 0.73
CA THR A 44 -0.38 11.11 0.88
C THR A 44 -0.65 10.31 -0.41
N GLY A 45 -0.99 9.04 -0.25
CA GLY A 45 -1.39 8.17 -1.34
C GLY A 45 -2.91 8.07 -1.46
N LEU A 46 -3.44 8.17 -2.68
CA LEU A 46 -4.80 7.75 -2.99
C LEU A 46 -4.78 6.25 -3.29
N VAL A 47 -5.41 5.47 -2.42
CA VAL A 47 -5.39 4.01 -2.47
C VAL A 47 -6.77 3.43 -2.72
N GLN A 48 -6.83 2.29 -3.40
CA GLN A 48 -8.03 1.47 -3.54
C GLN A 48 -7.76 0.08 -2.96
N TYR A 49 -8.61 -0.39 -2.04
CA TYR A 49 -8.44 -1.67 -1.36
C TYR A 49 -9.79 -2.25 -0.93
N LYS A 50 -9.80 -3.53 -0.57
CA LYS A 50 -11.01 -4.21 -0.05
C LYS A 50 -11.00 -4.18 1.49
N GLY A 51 -12.06 -3.64 2.09
CA GLY A 51 -12.27 -3.65 3.54
C GLY A 51 -12.70 -5.02 4.07
N ASP A 52 -12.77 -5.16 5.40
CA ASP A 52 -13.18 -6.41 6.07
C ASP A 52 -14.62 -6.81 5.77
N ASP A 53 -15.48 -5.83 5.52
CA ASP A 53 -16.86 -6.00 5.07
C ASP A 53 -16.94 -6.49 3.61
N GLY A 54 -15.79 -6.59 2.94
CA GLY A 54 -15.68 -6.96 1.54
C GLY A 54 -16.00 -5.83 0.58
N THR A 55 -16.27 -4.63 1.08
CA THR A 55 -16.54 -3.44 0.27
C THR A 55 -15.24 -2.88 -0.27
N GLU A 56 -15.25 -2.45 -1.54
CA GLU A 56 -14.13 -1.70 -2.12
C GLU A 56 -14.14 -0.26 -1.61
N ARG A 57 -13.00 0.20 -1.11
CA ARG A 57 -12.80 1.54 -0.59
C ARG A 57 -11.74 2.26 -1.40
N THR A 58 -11.97 3.55 -1.63
CA THR A 58 -10.99 4.46 -2.22
C THR A 58 -10.75 5.60 -1.24
N GLU A 59 -9.55 5.67 -0.68
CA GLU A 59 -9.24 6.56 0.44
C GLU A 59 -7.85 7.17 0.31
N ARG A 60 -7.65 8.28 1.03
CA ARG A 60 -6.35 8.92 1.20
C ARG A 60 -5.70 8.39 2.47
N LEU A 61 -4.48 7.87 2.34
CA LEU A 61 -3.69 7.42 3.47
C LEU A 61 -2.32 8.10 3.47
N PRO A 62 -1.80 8.51 4.64
CA PRO A 62 -0.45 9.04 4.73
C PRO A 62 0.57 7.94 4.40
N ALA A 63 1.75 8.32 3.92
CA ALA A 63 2.77 7.38 3.46
C ALA A 63 3.21 6.37 4.53
N ASP A 64 3.15 6.71 5.83
CA ASP A 64 3.44 5.81 6.94
C ASP A 64 2.43 4.64 7.08
N ARG A 65 1.36 4.62 6.29
CA ARG A 65 0.39 3.51 6.23
C ARG A 65 0.45 2.74 4.92
N ILE A 66 1.42 3.01 4.06
CA ILE A 66 1.55 2.40 2.75
C ILE A 66 2.93 1.75 2.66
N ALA A 67 2.95 0.47 2.35
CA ALA A 67 4.18 -0.30 2.16
C ALA A 67 4.15 -1.08 0.85
N LEU A 68 5.32 -1.54 0.41
CA LEU A 68 5.39 -2.51 -0.67
C LEU A 68 4.85 -3.86 -0.18
N PRO A 69 4.14 -4.63 -1.03
CA PRO A 69 3.96 -6.04 -0.74
C PRO A 69 5.36 -6.66 -0.59
N GLU A 70 5.48 -7.64 0.30
CA GLU A 70 6.71 -8.39 0.43
C GLU A 70 7.06 -8.90 -0.96
N SER A 71 8.31 -8.70 -1.37
CA SER A 71 8.78 -9.33 -2.58
C SER A 71 8.73 -10.83 -2.31
N ASP A 72 7.71 -11.51 -2.83
CA ASP A 72 7.81 -12.92 -3.14
C ASP A 72 9.00 -13.01 -4.11
N GLY A 73 10.20 -13.17 -3.55
CA GLY A 73 11.35 -13.65 -4.29
C GLY A 73 10.92 -14.92 -5.02
N PRO A 74 11.52 -15.26 -6.17
CA PRO A 74 10.99 -16.31 -7.02
C PRO A 74 10.78 -17.56 -6.18
N THR A 75 9.52 -17.92 -5.94
CA THR A 75 9.21 -19.28 -5.52
C THR A 75 9.49 -20.12 -6.76
N GLU A 76 10.75 -20.52 -6.95
CA GLU A 76 11.13 -21.66 -7.76
C GLU A 76 10.39 -22.87 -7.17
N ARG A 77 9.12 -23.07 -7.58
CA ARG A 77 8.54 -24.39 -7.54
C ARG A 77 9.13 -25.14 -8.71
N ALA A 78 10.26 -25.78 -8.45
CA ALA A 78 10.73 -26.88 -9.27
C ALA A 78 9.57 -27.87 -9.48
N SER A 79 9.31 -28.21 -10.73
CA SER A 79 8.60 -29.43 -11.14
C SER A 79 9.17 -29.85 -12.48
#